data_AF-A0A917S8T3-F1
#
_entry.id   AF-A0A917S8T3-F1
#
_cell.length_a   1.000
_cell.length_b   1.000
_cell.length_c   1.000
_cell.angle_alpha   90.00
_cell.angle_beta   90.00
_cell.angle_gamma   90.00
#
_symmetry.space_group_name_H-M   'P 1'
#
loop_
_entity.id
_entity.type
_entity.pdbx_description
1 polymer ?
#
loop_
_entity_poly.entity_id
_entity_poly.type
_entity_poly.pdbx_seq_one_letter_code
_entity_poly.pdbx_strand_id
1 'polypeptide(L)'
;MDSLWYYYDGQETQGPFSEDEMTFLANKGQINSNTLVTTQGMTTWLRMRETSLQSSERNVRRASRRSRSLISRATEPVNELIGERGPVDLKLRDLFSQVFRRHTKAESERIFIAGTSFTTPNEADISSVWPKPWLFSRVFLTFLVTYAMLWICLNDFGNPYALPGLMLIGSFAVPFSLVFFFFETNAPRNISIFDIVRMFFLGGVASIIVTLVLYTIFPVYRISITSAFVIGMVEELGKLLIVIGFVSQLNVKYILNGLLIGAVIGAGFASFESAGYAFRAFQTMRNETFLNVIVMRAWTSIGTHAIWTAIAGAALVLVKQNKPVTIGLLFKARFLKLMIIPIFLHAFWDMPLPLIGDSIIKVMVLIMISWLFILVMINSGLKQVTRHSVIKASVP
;
A
#
# COMPACT_ATOMS: atom_id res chain seq x y z
N MET A 1 24.38 -42.16 15.82
CA MET A 1 23.61 -42.54 14.61
C MET A 1 22.42 -41.62 14.61
N ASP A 2 22.34 -40.70 13.66
CA ASP A 2 21.20 -39.79 13.57
C ASP A 2 19.97 -40.59 13.14
N SER A 3 18.85 -40.38 13.83
CA SER A 3 17.60 -41.08 13.53
C SER A 3 17.10 -40.63 12.15
N LEU A 4 16.94 -41.59 11.24
CA LEU A 4 16.40 -41.36 9.91
C LEU A 4 14.88 -41.45 9.93
N TRP A 5 14.24 -40.38 9.46
CA TRP A 5 12.81 -40.15 9.44
C TRP A 5 12.23 -40.31 8.04
N TYR A 6 10.96 -40.71 8.00
CA TYR A 6 10.14 -40.79 6.80
C TYR A 6 8.81 -40.08 7.08
N TYR A 7 8.20 -39.51 6.05
CA TYR A 7 6.85 -38.95 6.13
C TYR A 7 5.96 -39.46 5.01
N TYR A 8 4.65 -39.47 5.22
CA TYR A 8 3.67 -39.83 4.21
C TYR A 8 3.02 -38.57 3.64
N ASP A 9 3.10 -38.38 2.32
CA ASP A 9 2.60 -37.18 1.63
C ASP A 9 1.12 -37.27 1.21
N GLY A 10 0.50 -38.43 1.40
CA GLY A 10 -0.87 -38.73 0.96
C GLY A 10 -0.93 -39.76 -0.16
N GLN A 11 0.17 -39.97 -0.90
CA GLN A 11 0.29 -40.94 -1.99
C GLN A 11 1.39 -41.96 -1.71
N GLU A 12 2.56 -41.52 -1.25
CA GLU A 12 3.72 -42.38 -1.04
C GLU A 12 4.56 -41.98 0.18
N THR A 13 5.47 -42.88 0.55
CA THR A 13 6.41 -42.67 1.67
C THR A 13 7.65 -41.96 1.14
N GLN A 14 7.96 -40.80 1.73
CA GLN A 14 9.11 -39.98 1.37
C GLN A 14 10.20 -40.13 2.45
N GLY A 15 11.45 -40.35 2.02
CA GLY A 15 12.64 -40.44 2.90
C GLY A 15 13.70 -41.42 2.38
N PRO A 16 14.75 -41.71 3.17
CA PRO A 16 14.99 -41.20 4.53
C PRO A 16 15.47 -39.74 4.56
N PHE A 17 15.10 -39.03 5.64
CA PHE A 17 15.55 -37.68 5.97
C PHE A 17 16.14 -37.65 7.38
N SER A 18 17.16 -36.81 7.58
CA SER A 18 17.61 -36.41 8.91
C SER A 18 16.55 -35.58 9.65
N GLU A 19 16.70 -35.46 10.98
CA GLU A 19 15.82 -34.60 11.79
C GLU A 19 15.85 -33.13 11.35
N ASP A 20 17.01 -32.65 10.91
CA ASP A 20 17.20 -31.29 10.39
C ASP A 20 16.48 -31.08 9.05
N GLU A 21 16.56 -32.05 8.14
CA GLU A 21 15.84 -32.02 6.86
C GLU A 21 14.32 -32.07 7.08
N MET A 22 13.83 -32.92 7.98
CA MET A 22 12.42 -32.93 8.37
C MET A 22 11.98 -31.59 8.93
N THR A 23 12.80 -30.98 9.79
CA THR A 23 12.52 -29.65 10.33
C THR A 23 12.53 -28.57 9.23
N PHE A 24 13.37 -28.70 8.22
CA PHE A 24 13.41 -27.82 7.06
C PHE A 24 12.15 -27.96 6.18
N LEU A 25 11.71 -29.19 5.90
CA LEU A 25 10.47 -29.49 5.17
C LEU A 25 9.24 -28.92 5.91
N ALA A 26 9.22 -29.02 7.24
CA ALA A 26 8.17 -28.45 8.08
C ALA A 26 8.14 -26.92 7.99
N ASN A 27 9.31 -26.27 8.02
CA ASN A 27 9.42 -24.82 7.87
C ASN A 27 8.99 -24.32 6.47
N LYS A 28 9.21 -25.12 5.43
CA LYS A 28 8.68 -24.87 4.08
C LYS A 28 7.18 -25.14 3.94
N GLY A 29 6.54 -25.69 4.97
CA GLY A 29 5.13 -26.04 4.98
C GLY A 29 4.78 -27.25 4.10
N GLN A 30 5.77 -28.05 3.72
CA GLN A 30 5.57 -29.30 2.98
C GLN A 30 5.04 -30.40 3.90
N ILE A 31 5.47 -30.40 5.17
CA ILE A 31 4.90 -31.22 6.24
C ILE A 31 4.37 -30.32 7.36
N ASN A 32 3.40 -30.81 8.12
CA ASN A 32 2.76 -30.07 9.21
C ASN A 32 2.55 -30.95 10.44
N SER A 33 2.02 -30.37 11.52
CA SER A 33 1.81 -31.06 12.80
C SER A 33 0.90 -32.31 12.72
N ASN A 34 0.08 -32.43 11.68
CA ASN A 34 -0.77 -33.59 11.41
C ASN A 34 -0.18 -34.55 10.38
N THR A 35 0.95 -34.25 9.74
CA THR A 35 1.62 -35.16 8.81
C THR A 35 2.06 -36.41 9.56
N LEU A 36 1.81 -37.58 8.95
CA LEU A 36 2.24 -38.86 9.48
C LEU A 36 3.73 -39.02 9.22
N VAL A 37 4.48 -39.35 10.27
CA VAL A 37 5.92 -39.54 10.28
C VAL A 37 6.27 -40.86 10.99
N THR A 38 7.39 -41.44 10.61
CA THR A 38 7.97 -42.60 11.29
C THR A 38 9.49 -42.53 11.24
N THR A 39 10.19 -43.24 12.13
CA THR A 39 11.67 -43.29 12.19
C THR A 39 12.14 -44.73 12.11
N GLN A 40 13.38 -44.94 11.67
CA GLN A 40 14.03 -46.25 11.75
C GLN A 40 13.89 -46.84 13.16
N GLY A 41 13.23 -48.00 13.26
CA GLY A 41 12.96 -48.70 14.52
C GLY A 41 11.54 -48.53 15.09
N MET A 42 10.71 -47.65 14.53
CA MET A 42 9.28 -47.58 14.86
C MET A 42 8.45 -48.47 13.94
N THR A 43 7.46 -49.19 14.50
CA THR A 43 6.52 -50.03 13.75
C THR A 43 5.23 -49.31 13.37
N THR A 44 5.01 -48.09 13.87
CA THR A 44 3.79 -47.32 13.67
C THR A 44 4.08 -45.93 13.13
N TRP A 45 3.13 -45.40 12.36
CA TRP A 45 3.11 -44.03 11.89
C TRP A 45 2.44 -43.15 12.95
N LEU A 46 3.14 -42.11 13.39
CA LEU A 46 2.64 -41.14 14.37
C LEU A 46 2.46 -39.78 13.70
N ARG A 47 1.58 -38.93 14.25
CA ARG A 47 1.52 -37.55 13.76
C ARG A 47 2.75 -36.80 14.23
N MET A 48 3.29 -35.90 13.41
CA MET A 48 4.49 -35.12 13.74
C MET A 48 4.40 -34.46 15.12
N ARG A 49 3.22 -33.95 15.50
CA ARG A 49 2.95 -33.34 16.84
C ARG A 49 3.20 -34.24 18.04
N GLU A 50 3.15 -35.56 17.84
CA GLU A 50 3.32 -36.60 18.86
C GLU A 50 4.79 -37.10 18.95
N THR A 51 5.71 -36.49 18.17
CA THR A 51 7.11 -36.91 18.07
C THR A 51 8.08 -35.79 18.48
N SER A 52 9.37 -36.14 18.66
CA SER A 52 10.44 -35.16 18.95
C SER A 52 10.59 -34.10 17.86
N LEU A 53 10.22 -34.40 16.61
CA LEU A 53 10.21 -33.45 15.50
C LEU A 53 9.38 -32.19 15.79
N GLN A 54 8.30 -32.29 16.58
CA GLN A 54 7.50 -31.13 16.95
C GLN A 54 8.26 -30.17 17.88
N SER A 55 9.07 -30.71 18.79
CA SER A 55 9.91 -29.89 19.68
C SER A 55 11.09 -29.28 18.91
N SER A 56 11.72 -30.03 18.02
CA SER A 56 12.82 -29.56 17.17
C SER A 56 12.35 -28.47 16.19
N GLU A 57 11.21 -28.66 15.53
CA GLU A 57 10.57 -27.63 14.69
C GLU A 57 10.27 -26.35 15.48
N ARG A 58 9.72 -26.47 16.69
CA ARG A 58 9.44 -25.32 17.57
C ARG A 58 10.72 -24.60 17.98
N ASN A 59 11.77 -25.32 18.33
CA ASN A 59 13.06 -24.75 18.73
C ASN A 59 13.75 -24.03 17.56
N VAL A 60 13.78 -24.64 16.38
CA VAL A 60 14.32 -24.01 15.16
C VAL A 60 13.50 -22.79 14.76
N ARG A 61 12.16 -22.85 14.82
CA ARG A 61 11.29 -21.68 14.57
C ARG A 61 11.53 -20.56 15.58
N ARG A 62 11.73 -20.89 16.86
CA ARG A 62 12.01 -19.93 17.93
C ARG A 62 13.39 -19.28 17.76
N ALA A 63 14.41 -20.06 17.42
CA ALA A 63 15.76 -19.58 17.13
C ALA A 63 15.79 -18.68 15.87
N SER A 64 15.15 -19.11 14.78
CA SER A 64 14.94 -18.30 13.57
C SER A 64 14.18 -17.00 13.87
N ARG A 65 13.11 -17.06 14.67
CA ARG A 65 12.39 -15.84 15.09
C ARG A 65 13.30 -14.88 15.86
N ARG A 66 14.19 -15.40 16.71
CA ARG A 66 15.11 -14.60 17.52
C ARG A 66 16.22 -13.95 16.68
N SER A 67 16.70 -14.59 15.61
CA SER A 67 17.70 -14.04 14.69
C SER A 67 17.13 -13.13 13.57
N ARG A 68 15.81 -13.19 13.33
CA ARG A 68 15.13 -12.35 12.33
C ARG A 68 15.22 -10.84 12.63
N SER A 69 15.50 -10.06 11.60
CA SER A 69 15.44 -8.58 11.61
C SER A 69 14.07 -8.08 12.07
N LEU A 70 14.02 -6.95 12.80
CA LEU A 70 12.79 -6.31 13.27
C LEU A 70 11.78 -6.06 12.13
N ILE A 71 12.28 -5.69 10.95
CA ILE A 71 11.47 -5.46 9.75
C ILE A 71 10.75 -6.76 9.33
N SER A 72 11.47 -7.88 9.29
CA SER A 72 10.88 -9.17 8.93
C SER A 72 9.77 -9.61 9.90
N ARG A 73 9.91 -9.30 11.20
CA ARG A 73 8.86 -9.55 12.21
C ARG A 73 7.64 -8.65 12.02
N ALA A 74 7.84 -7.39 11.63
CA ALA A 74 6.75 -6.45 11.39
C ALA A 74 5.95 -6.77 10.12
N THR A 75 6.61 -7.30 9.07
CA THR A 75 5.93 -7.63 7.80
C THR A 75 5.06 -8.88 7.86
N GLU A 76 5.40 -9.87 8.69
CA GLU A 76 4.75 -11.18 8.74
C GLU A 76 3.23 -11.08 9.06
N PRO A 77 2.79 -10.36 10.11
CA PRO A 77 1.36 -10.19 10.40
C PRO A 77 0.58 -9.50 9.28
N VAL A 78 1.18 -8.50 8.63
CA VAL A 78 0.56 -7.76 7.53
C VAL A 78 0.41 -8.67 6.30
N ASN A 79 1.44 -9.47 6.01
CA ASN A 79 1.44 -10.43 4.90
C ASN A 79 0.39 -11.53 5.11
N GLU A 80 0.25 -12.01 6.35
CA GLU A 80 -0.81 -12.96 6.74
C GLU A 80 -2.22 -12.37 6.59
N LEU A 81 -2.41 -11.09 6.92
CA LEU A 81 -3.68 -10.39 6.74
C LEU A 81 -4.14 -10.34 5.28
N ILE A 82 -3.17 -10.20 4.37
CA ILE A 82 -3.38 -10.20 2.91
C ILE A 82 -3.64 -11.63 2.38
N GLY A 83 -3.32 -12.67 3.16
CA GLY A 83 -3.51 -14.08 2.81
C GLY A 83 -2.25 -14.77 2.28
N GLU A 84 -1.09 -14.14 2.43
CA GLU A 84 0.22 -14.70 2.13
C GLU A 84 0.85 -15.32 3.39
N ARG A 85 1.96 -16.06 3.24
CA ARG A 85 2.66 -16.69 4.38
C ARG A 85 4.11 -16.21 4.50
N GLY A 86 4.58 -16.13 5.75
CA GLY A 86 5.96 -15.81 6.09
C GLY A 86 6.30 -14.32 6.01
N PRO A 87 7.54 -13.95 6.40
CA PRO A 87 8.02 -12.57 6.34
C PRO A 87 8.22 -12.11 4.89
N VAL A 88 8.18 -10.79 4.68
CA VAL A 88 8.49 -10.17 3.40
C VAL A 88 9.88 -9.54 3.44
N ASP A 89 10.70 -9.86 2.44
CA ASP A 89 11.97 -9.18 2.21
C ASP A 89 11.71 -7.85 1.48
N LEU A 90 11.74 -6.74 2.22
CA LEU A 90 11.51 -5.41 1.67
C LEU A 90 12.75 -4.94 0.91
N LYS A 91 12.70 -4.94 -0.42
CA LYS A 91 13.78 -4.49 -1.30
C LYS A 91 13.85 -2.95 -1.42
N LEU A 92 13.87 -2.24 -0.28
CA LEU A 92 13.86 -0.76 -0.24
C LEU A 92 15.02 -0.14 -1.01
N ARG A 93 16.22 -0.74 -0.91
CA ARG A 93 17.39 -0.27 -1.66
C ARG A 93 17.17 -0.36 -3.17
N ASP A 94 16.55 -1.43 -3.64
CA ASP A 94 16.27 -1.61 -5.06
C ASP A 94 15.18 -0.64 -5.53
N LEU A 95 14.13 -0.46 -4.73
CA LEU A 95 13.00 0.44 -5.00
C LEU A 95 13.46 1.86 -5.29
N PHE A 96 14.42 2.39 -4.52
CA PHE A 96 14.93 3.76 -4.69
C PHE A 96 16.26 3.84 -5.45
N SER A 97 16.76 2.73 -5.99
CA SER A 97 18.09 2.65 -6.63
C SER A 97 18.29 3.55 -7.86
N GLN A 98 17.19 3.92 -8.53
CA GLN A 98 17.21 4.75 -9.75
C GLN A 98 16.98 6.23 -9.47
N VAL A 99 16.52 6.62 -8.28
CA VAL A 99 16.15 8.02 -7.96
C VAL A 99 17.29 9.01 -8.22
N PHE A 100 18.53 8.66 -7.88
CA PHE A 100 19.69 9.53 -8.03
C PHE A 100 20.44 9.32 -9.36
N ARG A 101 19.96 8.43 -10.24
CA ARG A 101 20.60 8.20 -11.53
C ARG A 101 20.13 9.21 -12.57
N ARG A 102 20.95 9.38 -13.62
CA ARG A 102 20.57 10.16 -14.80
C ARG A 102 19.69 9.29 -15.69
N HIS A 103 18.61 9.89 -16.18
CA HIS A 103 17.68 9.27 -17.10
C HIS A 103 17.51 10.18 -18.32
N THR A 104 17.36 9.54 -19.47
CA THR A 104 17.09 10.16 -20.76
C THR A 104 15.62 10.58 -20.87
N LYS A 105 15.35 11.54 -21.75
CA LYS A 105 13.97 11.95 -22.05
C LYS A 105 13.11 10.78 -22.55
N ALA A 106 13.68 9.91 -23.39
CA ALA A 106 12.98 8.73 -23.92
C ALA A 106 12.54 7.76 -22.80
N GLU A 107 13.34 7.59 -21.74
CA GLU A 107 12.94 6.78 -20.58
C GLU A 107 11.75 7.39 -19.85
N SER A 108 11.72 8.71 -19.65
CA SER A 108 10.53 9.37 -19.10
C SER A 108 9.33 9.22 -20.03
N GLU A 109 9.46 9.50 -21.32
CA GLU A 109 8.37 9.41 -22.29
C GLU A 109 7.79 8.00 -22.35
N ARG A 110 8.61 6.95 -22.22
CA ARG A 110 8.15 5.55 -22.12
C ARG A 110 7.23 5.32 -20.92
N ILE A 111 7.49 5.97 -19.79
CA ILE A 111 6.60 5.92 -18.63
C ILE A 111 5.28 6.64 -18.97
N PHE A 112 5.34 7.80 -19.63
CA PHE A 112 4.15 8.58 -19.97
C PHE A 112 3.17 7.86 -20.90
N ILE A 113 3.69 7.06 -21.83
CA ILE A 113 2.86 6.31 -22.78
C ILE A 113 2.37 4.98 -22.20
N ALA A 114 2.65 4.61 -20.95
CA ALA A 114 2.17 3.36 -20.36
C ALA A 114 0.62 3.34 -20.27
N GLY A 115 0.03 2.15 -20.31
CA GLY A 115 -1.43 1.97 -20.24
C GLY A 115 -2.18 2.26 -21.53
N THR A 116 -1.49 2.34 -22.67
CA THR A 116 -2.15 2.44 -23.99
C THR A 116 -2.25 1.06 -24.64
N SER A 117 -3.01 0.97 -25.74
CA SER A 117 -3.13 -0.25 -26.54
C SER A 117 -1.79 -0.76 -27.09
N PHE A 118 -0.80 0.11 -27.23
CA PHE A 118 0.51 -0.23 -27.82
C PHE A 118 1.60 -0.52 -26.79
N THR A 119 1.38 -0.19 -25.52
CA THR A 119 2.43 -0.17 -24.48
C THR A 119 2.09 -1.02 -23.27
N THR A 120 0.83 -1.43 -23.14
CA THR A 120 0.41 -2.38 -22.11
C THR A 120 1.00 -3.75 -22.45
N PRO A 121 1.86 -4.33 -21.59
CA PRO A 121 2.46 -5.63 -21.85
C PRO A 121 1.40 -6.75 -21.83
N ASN A 122 1.67 -7.82 -22.56
CA ASN A 122 0.90 -9.05 -22.39
C ASN A 122 1.13 -9.61 -21.00
N GLU A 123 0.17 -10.41 -20.49
CA GLU A 123 0.23 -10.92 -19.12
C GLU A 123 1.46 -11.78 -18.82
N ALA A 124 1.99 -12.49 -19.82
CA ALA A 124 3.20 -13.30 -19.70
C ALA A 124 4.47 -12.44 -19.57
N ASP A 125 4.45 -11.22 -20.09
CA ASP A 125 5.61 -10.30 -20.15
C ASP A 125 5.63 -9.30 -18.98
N ILE A 126 4.63 -9.35 -18.09
CA ILE A 126 4.58 -8.46 -16.93
C ILE A 126 5.72 -8.84 -15.97
N SER A 127 6.60 -7.87 -15.71
CA SER A 127 7.71 -8.05 -14.78
C SER A 127 7.21 -8.28 -13.36
N SER A 128 7.71 -9.33 -12.71
CA SER A 128 7.51 -9.62 -11.28
C SER A 128 8.64 -9.09 -10.41
N VAL A 129 9.64 -8.43 -11.01
CA VAL A 129 10.75 -7.81 -10.29
C VAL A 129 10.25 -6.55 -9.57
N TRP A 130 10.86 -6.24 -8.43
CA TRP A 130 10.57 -5.00 -7.72
C TRP A 130 10.74 -3.79 -8.65
N PRO A 131 9.72 -2.91 -8.72
CA PRO A 131 9.79 -1.72 -9.54
C PRO A 131 10.88 -0.78 -9.00
N LYS A 132 11.40 0.07 -9.88
CA LYS A 132 12.46 1.03 -9.54
C LYS A 132 12.00 2.46 -9.91
N PRO A 133 10.96 2.98 -9.22
CA PRO A 133 10.42 4.29 -9.51
C PRO A 133 11.47 5.38 -9.31
N TRP A 134 11.48 6.38 -10.19
CA TRP A 134 12.39 7.51 -10.16
C TRP A 134 11.75 8.80 -10.67
N LEU A 135 10.78 8.72 -11.60
CA LEU A 135 10.12 9.88 -12.20
C LEU A 135 9.37 10.70 -11.16
N PHE A 136 8.78 10.05 -10.14
CA PHE A 136 8.12 10.73 -9.01
C PHE A 136 9.01 11.80 -8.36
N SER A 137 10.31 11.55 -8.25
CA SER A 137 11.27 12.49 -7.67
C SER A 137 11.52 13.71 -8.56
N ARG A 138 11.45 13.53 -9.89
CA ARG A 138 11.60 14.60 -10.89
C ARG A 138 10.35 15.46 -10.96
N VAL A 139 9.17 14.84 -10.83
CA VAL A 139 7.89 15.52 -10.65
C VAL A 139 7.93 16.38 -9.39
N PHE A 140 8.33 15.79 -8.25
CA PHE A 140 8.48 16.52 -7.00
C PHE A 140 9.43 17.72 -7.12
N LEU A 141 10.60 17.52 -7.75
CA LEU A 141 11.55 18.61 -7.98
C LEU A 141 10.96 19.73 -8.84
N THR A 142 10.15 19.39 -9.84
CA THR A 142 9.45 20.38 -10.69
C THR A 142 8.48 21.21 -9.85
N PHE A 143 7.69 20.58 -8.98
CA PHE A 143 6.83 21.29 -8.03
C PHE A 143 7.63 22.16 -7.06
N LEU A 144 8.75 21.65 -6.53
CA LEU A 144 9.60 22.38 -5.59
C LEU A 144 10.21 23.64 -6.22
N VAL A 145 10.75 23.53 -7.43
CA VAL A 145 11.29 24.67 -8.18
C VAL A 145 10.18 25.67 -8.50
N THR A 146 9.02 25.20 -8.96
CA THR A 146 7.86 26.07 -9.23
C THR A 146 7.40 26.80 -7.98
N TYR A 147 7.34 26.10 -6.84
CA TYR A 147 6.99 26.69 -5.55
C TYR A 147 7.98 27.77 -5.14
N ALA A 148 9.29 27.50 -5.26
CA ALA A 148 10.34 28.46 -4.95
C ALA A 148 10.25 29.72 -5.83
N MET A 149 10.01 29.55 -7.15
CA MET A 149 9.83 30.68 -8.07
C MET A 149 8.60 31.53 -7.69
N LEU A 150 7.47 30.88 -7.36
CA LEU A 150 6.26 31.60 -6.92
C LEU A 150 6.47 32.27 -5.56
N TRP A 151 7.26 31.67 -4.68
CA TRP A 151 7.60 32.25 -3.38
C TRP A 151 8.47 33.51 -3.54
N ILE A 152 9.44 33.49 -4.44
CA ILE A 152 10.23 34.67 -4.83
C ILE A 152 9.30 35.76 -5.39
N CYS A 153 8.39 35.43 -6.30
CA CYS A 153 7.41 36.39 -6.83
C CYS A 153 6.58 37.04 -5.71
N LEU A 154 6.16 36.27 -4.71
CA LEU A 154 5.36 36.79 -3.60
C LEU A 154 6.18 37.68 -2.66
N ASN A 155 7.36 37.21 -2.22
CA ASN A 155 8.10 37.84 -1.12
C ASN A 155 9.08 38.93 -1.60
N ASP A 156 9.83 38.66 -2.66
CA ASP A 156 10.88 39.57 -3.12
C ASP A 156 10.32 40.64 -4.07
N PHE A 157 9.32 40.27 -4.88
CA PHE A 157 8.67 41.17 -5.82
C PHE A 157 7.32 41.72 -5.32
N GLY A 158 6.84 41.27 -4.16
CA GLY A 158 5.58 41.73 -3.58
C GLY A 158 4.34 41.46 -4.44
N ASN A 159 4.38 40.45 -5.32
CA ASN A 159 3.31 40.19 -6.27
C ASN A 159 2.22 39.28 -5.67
N PRO A 160 1.03 39.81 -5.32
CA PRO A 160 -0.03 39.02 -4.69
C PRO A 160 -0.65 37.98 -5.64
N TYR A 161 -0.49 38.12 -6.96
CA TYR A 161 -1.00 37.14 -7.94
C TYR A 161 -0.26 35.79 -7.86
N ALA A 162 0.90 35.73 -7.20
CA ALA A 162 1.60 34.47 -6.94
C ALA A 162 0.92 33.60 -5.86
N LEU A 163 0.05 34.20 -5.03
CA LEU A 163 -0.56 33.53 -3.87
C LEU A 163 -1.44 32.32 -4.23
N PRO A 164 -2.40 32.40 -5.19
CA PRO A 164 -3.18 31.22 -5.59
C PRO A 164 -2.28 30.12 -6.15
N GLY A 165 -1.23 30.48 -6.88
CA GLY A 165 -0.21 29.56 -7.37
C GLY A 165 0.50 28.83 -6.25
N LEU A 166 0.94 29.53 -5.20
CA LEU A 166 1.60 28.92 -4.04
C LEU A 166 0.69 27.93 -3.31
N MET A 167 -0.57 28.32 -3.09
CA MET A 167 -1.56 27.43 -2.44
C MET A 167 -1.77 26.15 -3.25
N LEU A 168 -1.90 26.28 -4.58
CA LEU A 168 -2.09 25.15 -5.48
C LEU A 168 -0.85 24.25 -5.54
N ILE A 169 0.30 24.81 -5.90
CA ILE A 169 1.54 24.07 -6.09
C ILE A 169 1.97 23.39 -4.79
N GLY A 170 1.89 24.08 -3.65
CA GLY A 170 2.22 23.51 -2.34
C GLY A 170 1.31 22.35 -1.94
N SER A 171 0.01 22.46 -2.23
CA SER A 171 -0.98 21.40 -1.92
C SER A 171 -0.88 20.19 -2.86
N PHE A 172 -0.31 20.36 -4.05
CA PHE A 172 -0.19 19.30 -5.06
C PHE A 172 1.18 18.61 -5.03
N ALA A 173 2.23 19.29 -4.55
CA ALA A 173 3.61 18.85 -4.69
C ALA A 173 3.85 17.39 -4.26
N VAL A 174 3.48 17.04 -3.03
CA VAL A 174 3.69 15.69 -2.49
C VAL A 174 2.62 14.71 -2.97
N PRO A 175 1.30 15.00 -2.89
CA PRO A 175 0.28 14.04 -3.33
C PRO A 175 0.42 13.63 -4.80
N PHE A 176 0.68 14.60 -5.69
CA PHE A 176 0.84 14.32 -7.12
C PHE A 176 2.15 13.59 -7.42
N SER A 177 3.21 13.83 -6.64
CA SER A 177 4.44 13.03 -6.74
C SER A 177 4.20 11.58 -6.31
N LEU A 178 3.42 11.35 -5.24
CA LEU A 178 3.02 10.00 -4.84
C LEU A 178 2.23 9.27 -5.93
N VAL A 179 1.38 9.98 -6.68
CA VAL A 179 0.69 9.40 -7.84
C VAL A 179 1.68 8.80 -8.82
N PHE A 180 2.74 9.53 -9.17
CA PHE A 180 3.79 9.02 -10.06
C PHE A 180 4.55 7.84 -9.45
N PHE A 181 4.81 7.86 -8.14
CA PHE A 181 5.39 6.71 -7.47
C PHE A 181 4.52 5.45 -7.65
N PHE A 182 3.22 5.54 -7.38
CA PHE A 182 2.32 4.40 -7.56
C PHE A 182 2.17 4.00 -9.04
N PHE A 183 2.17 4.98 -9.95
CA PHE A 183 2.09 4.76 -11.38
C PHE A 183 3.30 3.95 -11.90
N GLU A 184 4.50 4.32 -11.46
CA GLU A 184 5.74 3.59 -11.78
C GLU A 184 5.82 2.22 -11.12
N THR A 185 5.22 2.05 -9.93
CA THR A 185 5.16 0.75 -9.24
C THR A 185 4.11 -0.20 -9.80
N ASN A 186 3.20 0.29 -10.66
CA ASN A 186 2.19 -0.53 -11.30
C ASN A 186 2.79 -1.40 -12.41
N ALA A 187 3.35 -2.55 -12.03
CA ALA A 187 4.00 -3.48 -12.94
C ALA A 187 3.14 -3.90 -14.16
N PRO A 188 1.81 -4.12 -14.03
CA PRO A 188 0.94 -4.39 -15.18
C PRO A 188 0.90 -3.29 -16.24
N ARG A 189 1.22 -2.03 -15.90
CA ARG A 189 1.26 -0.88 -16.83
C ARG A 189 0.02 -0.77 -17.73
N ASN A 190 -1.15 -1.06 -17.18
CA ASN A 190 -2.41 -1.17 -17.90
C ASN A 190 -3.44 -0.08 -17.53
N ILE A 191 -2.99 1.02 -16.92
CA ILE A 191 -3.80 2.20 -16.63
C ILE A 191 -3.09 3.38 -17.29
N SER A 192 -3.80 4.14 -18.11
CA SER A 192 -3.20 5.25 -18.87
C SER A 192 -3.04 6.51 -18.00
N ILE A 193 -2.12 7.40 -18.37
CA ILE A 193 -2.02 8.72 -17.69
C ILE A 193 -3.31 9.52 -17.80
N PHE A 194 -4.07 9.36 -18.88
CA PHE A 194 -5.36 10.04 -18.99
C PHE A 194 -6.37 9.55 -17.94
N ASP A 195 -6.39 8.25 -17.64
CA ASP A 195 -7.18 7.70 -16.54
C ASP A 195 -6.66 8.18 -15.19
N ILE A 196 -5.33 8.29 -15.01
CA ILE A 196 -4.72 8.88 -13.81
C ILE A 196 -5.22 10.31 -13.59
N VAL A 197 -5.18 11.16 -14.62
CA VAL A 197 -5.67 12.54 -14.55
C VAL A 197 -7.17 12.55 -14.21
N ARG A 198 -7.98 11.75 -14.89
CA ARG A 198 -9.42 11.64 -14.60
C ARG A 198 -9.70 11.23 -13.17
N MET A 199 -9.05 10.18 -12.67
CA MET A 199 -9.21 9.71 -11.30
C MET A 199 -8.72 10.74 -10.27
N PHE A 200 -7.62 11.44 -10.55
CA PHE A 200 -7.08 12.44 -9.64
C PHE A 200 -8.05 13.61 -9.47
N PHE A 201 -8.47 14.21 -10.59
CA PHE A 201 -9.33 15.40 -10.58
C PHE A 201 -10.79 15.05 -10.28
N LEU A 202 -11.41 14.20 -11.10
CA LEU A 202 -12.82 13.86 -10.95
C LEU A 202 -13.05 12.95 -9.74
N GLY A 203 -12.21 11.92 -9.57
CA GLY A 203 -12.33 11.00 -8.44
C GLY A 203 -12.02 11.68 -7.11
N GLY A 204 -10.95 12.47 -7.04
CA GLY A 204 -10.60 13.24 -5.84
C GLY A 204 -11.72 14.19 -5.41
N VAL A 205 -12.21 15.04 -6.31
CA VAL A 205 -13.31 15.99 -5.99
C VAL A 205 -14.62 15.27 -5.71
N ALA A 206 -14.98 14.23 -6.48
CA ALA A 206 -16.18 13.45 -6.22
C ALA A 206 -16.15 12.81 -4.84
N SER A 207 -14.98 12.34 -4.38
CA SER A 207 -14.86 11.78 -3.03
C SER A 207 -15.05 12.81 -1.91
N ILE A 208 -14.66 14.07 -2.13
CA ILE A 208 -15.01 15.19 -1.22
C ILE A 208 -16.52 15.40 -1.19
N ILE A 209 -17.18 15.45 -2.36
CA ILE A 209 -18.63 15.64 -2.44
C ILE A 209 -19.36 14.51 -1.68
N VAL A 210 -18.97 13.26 -1.91
CA VAL A 210 -19.55 12.10 -1.21
C VAL A 210 -19.35 12.22 0.30
N THR A 211 -18.14 12.57 0.74
CA THR A 211 -17.84 12.80 2.15
C THR A 211 -18.72 13.91 2.76
N LEU A 212 -18.92 15.03 2.05
CA LEU A 212 -19.79 16.12 2.50
C LEU A 212 -21.25 15.67 2.64
N VAL A 213 -21.75 14.86 1.70
CA VAL A 213 -23.09 14.26 1.79
C VAL A 213 -23.18 13.30 3.00
N LEU A 214 -22.15 12.48 3.23
CA LEU A 214 -22.15 11.58 4.39
C LEU A 214 -22.13 12.36 5.72
N TYR A 215 -21.47 13.51 5.79
CA TYR A 215 -21.51 14.39 6.96
C TYR A 215 -22.90 15.00 7.24
N THR A 216 -23.81 15.08 6.26
CA THR A 216 -25.20 15.48 6.55
C THR A 216 -25.97 14.39 7.30
N ILE A 217 -25.51 13.14 7.22
CA ILE A 217 -26.11 11.97 7.90
C ILE A 217 -25.40 11.74 9.24
N PHE A 218 -24.07 11.88 9.26
CA PHE A 218 -23.22 11.69 10.44
C PHE A 218 -22.48 13.00 10.80
N PRO A 219 -23.18 14.01 11.34
CA PRO A 219 -22.60 15.32 11.58
C PRO A 219 -21.57 15.28 12.71
N VAL A 220 -20.44 15.98 12.49
CA VAL A 220 -19.36 16.13 13.47
C VAL A 220 -19.15 17.62 13.77
N TYR A 221 -19.44 18.03 15.01
CA TYR A 221 -19.38 19.44 15.42
C TYR A 221 -18.08 19.83 16.15
N ARG A 222 -17.46 18.89 16.85
CA ARG A 222 -16.21 19.10 17.61
C ARG A 222 -15.32 17.87 17.51
N ILE A 223 -14.02 18.10 17.45
CA ILE A 223 -13.03 17.02 17.45
C ILE A 223 -12.90 16.46 18.88
N SER A 224 -13.06 15.16 18.99
CA SER A 224 -12.99 14.33 20.19
C SER A 224 -12.47 12.94 19.78
N ILE A 225 -12.11 12.09 20.74
CA ILE A 225 -11.70 10.71 20.47
C ILE A 225 -12.77 9.96 19.65
N THR A 226 -14.04 10.07 20.04
CA THR A 226 -15.15 9.39 19.37
C THR A 226 -15.41 9.97 17.98
N SER A 227 -15.39 11.30 17.85
CA SER A 227 -15.66 11.93 16.55
C SER A 227 -14.52 11.75 15.55
N ALA A 228 -13.27 11.56 16.01
CA ALA A 228 -12.14 11.23 15.13
C ALA A 228 -12.35 9.88 14.42
N PHE A 229 -12.95 8.90 15.11
CA PHE A 229 -13.38 7.65 14.47
C PHE A 229 -14.48 7.85 13.44
N VAL A 230 -15.45 8.72 13.73
CA VAL A 230 -16.52 9.03 12.79
C VAL A 230 -15.97 9.71 11.54
N ILE A 231 -15.06 10.68 11.70
CA ILE A 231 -14.35 11.34 10.58
C ILE A 231 -13.61 10.28 9.74
N GLY A 232 -12.72 9.50 10.36
CA GLY A 232 -11.96 8.48 9.65
C GLY A 232 -12.86 7.45 8.94
N MET A 233 -13.98 7.06 9.55
CA MET A 233 -14.94 6.16 8.92
C MET A 233 -15.65 6.82 7.73
N VAL A 234 -16.23 7.99 7.93
CA VAL A 234 -17.00 8.71 6.91
C VAL A 234 -16.14 9.01 5.68
N GLU A 235 -14.94 9.55 5.90
CA GLU A 235 -14.10 9.96 4.78
C GLU A 235 -13.47 8.80 4.02
N GLU A 236 -13.06 7.73 4.72
CA GLU A 236 -12.49 6.57 4.03
C GLU A 236 -13.57 5.76 3.29
N LEU A 237 -14.81 5.72 3.81
CA LEU A 237 -15.94 5.14 3.08
C LEU A 237 -16.34 5.99 1.87
N GLY A 238 -16.34 7.32 1.99
CA GLY A 238 -16.62 8.22 0.87
C GLY A 238 -15.64 8.02 -0.29
N LYS A 239 -14.33 7.94 0.01
CA LYS A 239 -13.30 7.63 -0.99
C LYS A 239 -13.45 6.22 -1.56
N LEU A 240 -13.75 5.23 -0.71
CA LEU A 240 -13.94 3.84 -1.15
C LEU A 240 -15.06 3.72 -2.20
N LEU A 241 -16.17 4.45 -2.07
CA LEU A 241 -17.25 4.43 -3.06
C LEU A 241 -16.76 4.87 -4.45
N ILE A 242 -15.92 5.91 -4.52
CA ILE A 242 -15.33 6.37 -5.77
C ILE A 242 -14.32 5.34 -6.30
N VAL A 243 -13.51 4.75 -5.43
CA VAL A 243 -12.58 3.66 -5.80
C VAL A 243 -13.34 2.47 -6.40
N ILE A 244 -14.47 2.07 -5.82
CA ILE A 244 -15.33 0.99 -6.34
C ILE A 244 -15.79 1.33 -7.76
N GLY A 245 -16.23 2.57 -7.99
CA GLY A 245 -16.65 3.06 -9.30
C GLY A 245 -15.56 2.88 -10.37
N PHE A 246 -14.36 3.39 -10.12
CA PHE A 246 -13.24 3.29 -11.07
C PHE A 246 -12.71 1.87 -11.23
N VAL A 247 -12.64 1.07 -10.15
CA VAL A 247 -12.23 -0.34 -10.23
C VAL A 247 -13.21 -1.15 -11.08
N SER A 248 -14.51 -0.85 -10.99
CA SER A 248 -15.55 -1.46 -11.82
C SER A 248 -15.44 -1.01 -13.28
N GLN A 249 -15.37 0.29 -13.52
CA GLN A 249 -15.29 0.89 -14.86
C GLN A 249 -14.06 0.42 -15.64
N LEU A 250 -12.89 0.38 -15.00
CA LEU A 250 -11.64 -0.07 -15.62
C LEU A 250 -11.48 -1.60 -15.62
N ASN A 251 -12.40 -2.33 -14.97
CA ASN A 251 -12.39 -3.78 -14.80
C ASN A 251 -11.01 -4.37 -14.42
N VAL A 252 -10.33 -3.73 -13.47
CA VAL A 252 -8.98 -4.13 -13.08
C VAL A 252 -8.97 -5.38 -12.20
N LYS A 253 -7.87 -6.14 -12.23
CA LYS A 253 -7.73 -7.42 -11.49
C LYS A 253 -6.46 -7.57 -10.66
N TYR A 254 -5.47 -6.70 -10.85
CA TYR A 254 -4.19 -6.76 -10.15
C TYR A 254 -4.23 -5.90 -8.89
N ILE A 255 -3.67 -6.39 -7.78
CA ILE A 255 -3.56 -5.65 -6.51
C ILE A 255 -2.85 -4.31 -6.72
N LEU A 256 -1.83 -4.28 -7.59
CA LEU A 256 -1.09 -3.08 -7.97
C LEU A 256 -1.98 -2.02 -8.63
N ASN A 257 -3.00 -2.43 -9.40
CA ASN A 257 -3.99 -1.52 -9.96
C ASN A 257 -4.87 -0.91 -8.85
N GLY A 258 -5.25 -1.73 -7.86
CA GLY A 258 -6.00 -1.26 -6.69
C GLY A 258 -5.21 -0.23 -5.87
N LEU A 259 -3.91 -0.48 -5.65
CA LEU A 259 -3.00 0.48 -5.02
C LEU A 259 -2.96 1.80 -5.80
N LEU A 260 -2.76 1.74 -7.12
CA LEU A 260 -2.66 2.91 -7.98
C LEU A 260 -3.97 3.73 -7.99
N ILE A 261 -5.11 3.09 -8.24
CA ILE A 261 -6.42 3.76 -8.27
C ILE A 261 -6.71 4.43 -6.92
N GLY A 262 -6.49 3.70 -5.82
CA GLY A 262 -6.70 4.23 -4.48
C GLY A 262 -5.76 5.41 -4.16
N ALA A 263 -4.48 5.28 -4.48
CA ALA A 263 -3.50 6.36 -4.30
C ALA A 263 -3.87 7.62 -5.07
N VAL A 264 -4.33 7.47 -6.31
CA VAL A 264 -4.69 8.60 -7.19
C VAL A 264 -5.90 9.36 -6.67
N ILE A 265 -6.96 8.65 -6.27
CA ILE A 265 -8.16 9.26 -5.70
C ILE A 265 -7.84 9.93 -4.36
N GLY A 266 -7.12 9.23 -3.47
CA GLY A 266 -6.72 9.77 -2.17
C GLY A 266 -5.77 10.97 -2.27
N ALA A 267 -4.86 10.97 -3.26
CA ALA A 267 -4.00 12.11 -3.55
C ALA A 267 -4.79 13.32 -4.06
N GLY A 268 -5.76 13.09 -4.95
CA GLY A 268 -6.68 14.13 -5.40
C GLY A 268 -7.45 14.76 -4.24
N PHE A 269 -8.05 13.92 -3.39
CA PHE A 269 -8.72 14.36 -2.15
C PHE A 269 -7.80 15.23 -1.30
N ALA A 270 -6.59 14.73 -0.98
CA ALA A 270 -5.62 15.45 -0.15
C ALA A 270 -5.22 16.81 -0.74
N SER A 271 -5.03 16.89 -2.06
CA SER A 271 -4.62 18.12 -2.73
C SER A 271 -5.69 19.21 -2.69
N PHE A 272 -6.95 18.88 -2.99
CA PHE A 272 -8.03 19.86 -2.95
C PHE A 272 -8.40 20.27 -1.54
N GLU A 273 -8.40 19.31 -0.61
CA GLU A 273 -8.62 19.59 0.81
C GLU A 273 -7.52 20.52 1.36
N SER A 274 -6.25 20.22 1.07
CA SER A 274 -5.11 21.02 1.54
C SER A 274 -5.12 22.44 0.96
N ALA A 275 -5.55 22.62 -0.29
CA ALA A 275 -5.75 23.94 -0.87
C ALA A 275 -6.83 24.73 -0.14
N GLY A 276 -7.93 24.08 0.27
CA GLY A 276 -8.98 24.67 1.09
C GLY A 276 -8.48 25.07 2.48
N TYR A 277 -7.66 24.24 3.13
CA TYR A 277 -7.01 24.59 4.41
C TYR A 277 -6.09 25.80 4.27
N ALA A 278 -5.27 25.85 3.21
CA ALA A 278 -4.37 26.98 2.95
C ALA A 278 -5.16 28.27 2.71
N PHE A 279 -6.23 28.21 1.91
CA PHE A 279 -7.10 29.34 1.65
C PHE A 279 -7.79 29.84 2.92
N ARG A 280 -8.36 28.92 3.72
CA ARG A 280 -9.00 29.27 5.00
C ARG A 280 -8.00 29.90 5.96
N ALA A 281 -6.79 29.36 6.06
CA ALA A 281 -5.73 29.91 6.91
C ALA A 281 -5.33 31.32 6.47
N PHE A 282 -5.27 31.59 5.17
CA PHE A 282 -5.01 32.93 4.64
C PHE A 282 -6.15 33.92 4.95
N GLN A 283 -7.42 33.47 4.90
CA GLN A 283 -8.56 34.33 5.24
C GLN A 283 -8.65 34.68 6.73
N THR A 284 -8.33 33.73 7.61
CA THR A 284 -8.56 33.89 9.06
C THR A 284 -7.31 34.31 9.83
N MET A 285 -6.11 34.12 9.28
CA MET A 285 -4.84 34.36 9.96
C MET A 285 -3.85 35.10 9.04
N ARG A 286 -3.06 36.03 9.58
CA ARG A 286 -2.08 36.84 8.83
C ARG A 286 -1.11 35.94 8.00
N ASN A 287 -0.49 36.51 6.96
CA ASN A 287 0.29 35.85 5.89
C ASN A 287 1.26 34.71 6.30
N GLU A 288 1.85 34.68 7.49
CA GLU A 288 2.79 33.60 7.87
C GLU A 288 2.10 32.26 8.18
N THR A 289 0.82 32.27 8.52
CA THR A 289 0.13 31.06 8.98
C THR A 289 -0.24 30.11 7.83
N PHE A 290 -0.57 30.62 6.64
CA PHE A 290 -0.95 29.75 5.52
C PHE A 290 0.25 28.97 4.96
N LEU A 291 1.45 29.56 4.92
CA LEU A 291 2.68 28.87 4.49
C LEU A 291 3.00 27.70 5.43
N ASN A 292 2.86 27.90 6.74
CA ASN A 292 3.01 26.84 7.72
C ASN A 292 2.00 25.71 7.51
N VAL A 293 0.74 26.05 7.22
CA VAL A 293 -0.29 25.04 6.89
C VAL A 293 0.08 24.25 5.64
N ILE A 294 0.52 24.93 4.57
CA ILE A 294 0.95 24.26 3.32
C ILE A 294 2.10 23.29 3.61
N VAL A 295 3.15 23.74 4.30
CA VAL A 295 4.32 22.89 4.61
C VAL A 295 3.91 21.70 5.46
N MET A 296 3.10 21.92 6.51
CA MET A 296 2.63 20.86 7.39
C MET A 296 1.76 19.85 6.64
N ARG A 297 0.86 20.28 5.77
CA ARG A 297 0.04 19.36 4.97
C ARG A 297 0.85 18.65 3.90
N ALA A 298 1.81 19.32 3.27
CA ALA A 298 2.69 18.71 2.28
C ALA A 298 3.54 17.58 2.91
N TRP A 299 4.23 17.84 4.03
CA TRP A 299 5.09 16.82 4.66
C TRP A 299 4.27 15.63 5.16
N THR A 300 3.12 15.88 5.79
CA THR A 300 2.30 14.80 6.34
C THR A 300 1.60 13.96 5.27
N SER A 301 1.31 14.54 4.10
CA SER A 301 0.69 13.83 2.98
C SER A 301 1.48 12.64 2.43
N ILE A 302 2.77 12.51 2.80
CA ILE A 302 3.61 11.33 2.51
C ILE A 302 2.97 10.03 3.03
N GLY A 303 2.14 10.09 4.09
CA GLY A 303 1.54 8.89 4.70
C GLY A 303 0.08 8.99 5.11
N THR A 304 -0.68 9.95 4.56
CA THR A 304 -2.12 10.12 4.86
C THR A 304 -3.02 9.64 3.72
N HIS A 305 -3.97 10.45 3.25
CA HIS A 305 -5.10 10.03 2.41
C HIS A 305 -4.70 9.20 1.18
N ALA A 306 -3.65 9.58 0.44
CA ALA A 306 -3.18 8.81 -0.72
C ALA A 306 -2.82 7.37 -0.31
N ILE A 307 -2.09 7.20 0.79
CA ILE A 307 -1.65 5.89 1.27
C ILE A 307 -2.83 5.10 1.85
N TRP A 308 -3.69 5.72 2.63
CA TRP A 308 -4.86 5.06 3.23
C TRP A 308 -5.85 4.57 2.17
N THR A 309 -6.15 5.41 1.18
CA THR A 309 -7.03 5.04 0.07
C THR A 309 -6.37 3.99 -0.84
N ALA A 310 -5.05 4.01 -1.02
CA ALA A 310 -4.32 2.94 -1.72
C ALA A 310 -4.49 1.57 -1.04
N ILE A 311 -4.40 1.52 0.30
CA ILE A 311 -4.64 0.30 1.09
C ILE A 311 -6.07 -0.20 0.86
N ALA A 312 -7.07 0.68 0.89
CA ALA A 312 -8.47 0.32 0.64
C ALA A 312 -8.69 -0.20 -0.80
N GLY A 313 -8.12 0.45 -1.81
CA GLY A 313 -8.23 0.04 -3.21
C GLY A 313 -7.54 -1.31 -3.47
N ALA A 314 -6.36 -1.52 -2.90
CA ALA A 314 -5.66 -2.80 -2.96
C ALA A 314 -6.46 -3.91 -2.30
N ALA A 315 -7.05 -3.66 -1.13
CA ALA A 315 -7.91 -4.62 -0.42
C ALA A 315 -9.13 -5.02 -1.25
N LEU A 316 -9.77 -4.05 -1.93
CA LEU A 316 -10.90 -4.31 -2.81
C LEU A 316 -10.48 -5.22 -3.98
N VAL A 317 -9.40 -4.88 -4.68
CA VAL A 317 -8.95 -5.66 -5.84
C VAL A 317 -8.42 -7.04 -5.44
N LEU A 318 -7.80 -7.16 -4.27
CA LEU A 318 -7.37 -8.44 -3.69
C LEU A 318 -8.53 -9.44 -3.55
N VAL A 319 -9.71 -8.98 -3.13
CA VAL A 319 -10.89 -9.86 -2.97
C VAL A 319 -11.75 -9.97 -4.24
N LYS A 320 -11.68 -8.98 -5.14
CA LYS A 320 -12.34 -8.97 -6.46
C LYS A 320 -11.66 -9.95 -7.42
N GLN A 321 -10.33 -9.92 -7.48
CA GLN A 321 -9.54 -10.65 -8.48
C GLN A 321 -10.07 -10.38 -9.91
N ASN A 322 -10.25 -11.42 -10.73
CA ASN A 322 -10.76 -11.31 -12.10
C ASN A 322 -12.30 -11.29 -12.19
N LYS A 323 -13.02 -11.19 -11.07
CA LYS A 323 -14.49 -11.16 -11.05
C LYS A 323 -15.00 -9.71 -11.15
N PRO A 324 -16.26 -9.47 -11.57
CA PRO A 324 -16.87 -8.14 -11.45
C PRO A 324 -17.00 -7.71 -9.98
N VAL A 325 -17.11 -6.40 -9.75
CA VAL A 325 -17.38 -5.87 -8.41
C VAL A 325 -18.82 -6.21 -8.03
N THR A 326 -19.00 -6.91 -6.90
CA THR A 326 -20.31 -7.19 -6.33
C THR A 326 -20.36 -6.71 -4.88
N ILE A 327 -21.57 -6.38 -4.40
CA ILE A 327 -21.79 -5.92 -3.02
C ILE A 327 -21.26 -6.95 -2.00
N GLY A 328 -21.40 -8.25 -2.30
CA GLY A 328 -20.89 -9.33 -1.44
C GLY A 328 -19.37 -9.28 -1.20
N LEU A 329 -18.58 -8.62 -2.06
CA LEU A 329 -17.15 -8.43 -1.82
C LEU A 329 -16.88 -7.57 -0.58
N LEU A 330 -17.74 -6.59 -0.30
CA LEU A 330 -17.60 -5.64 0.82
C LEU A 330 -17.80 -6.31 2.18
N PHE A 331 -18.46 -7.47 2.20
CA PHE A 331 -18.70 -8.26 3.42
C PHE A 331 -17.69 -9.40 3.60
N LYS A 332 -16.72 -9.57 2.70
CA LYS A 332 -15.67 -10.58 2.88
C LYS A 332 -14.79 -10.19 4.06
N ALA A 333 -14.60 -11.13 4.99
CA ALA A 333 -13.81 -10.92 6.20
C ALA A 333 -12.40 -10.35 5.92
N ARG A 334 -11.75 -10.79 4.83
CA ARG A 334 -10.43 -10.27 4.44
C ARG A 334 -10.47 -8.80 4.01
N PHE A 335 -11.49 -8.41 3.25
CA PHE A 335 -11.67 -7.02 2.86
C PHE A 335 -11.92 -6.14 4.07
N LEU A 336 -12.85 -6.52 4.94
CA LEU A 336 -13.18 -5.78 6.17
C LEU A 336 -11.95 -5.59 7.08
N LYS A 337 -11.16 -6.65 7.27
CA LYS A 337 -9.92 -6.60 8.06
C LYS A 337 -8.87 -5.62 7.51
N LEU A 338 -8.80 -5.45 6.19
CA LEU A 338 -7.89 -4.50 5.56
C LEU A 338 -8.49 -3.09 5.48
N MET A 339 -9.80 -2.97 5.28
CA MET A 339 -10.51 -1.68 5.23
C MET A 339 -10.53 -0.97 6.59
N ILE A 340 -10.51 -1.72 7.69
CA ILE A 340 -10.47 -1.11 9.01
C ILE A 340 -9.14 -0.38 9.29
N ILE A 341 -8.05 -0.77 8.63
CA ILE A 341 -6.72 -0.19 8.81
C ILE A 341 -6.68 1.30 8.43
N PRO A 342 -7.07 1.75 7.21
CA PRO A 342 -7.10 3.16 6.88
C PRO A 342 -8.05 3.97 7.77
N ILE A 343 -9.19 3.40 8.18
CA ILE A 343 -10.14 4.06 9.11
C ILE A 343 -9.45 4.34 10.45
N PHE A 344 -8.75 3.35 11.01
CA PHE A 344 -8.01 3.54 12.26
C PHE A 344 -6.85 4.52 12.08
N LEU A 345 -6.06 4.40 11.01
CA LEU A 345 -4.93 5.32 10.76
C LEU A 345 -5.39 6.77 10.68
N HIS A 346 -6.51 7.02 9.98
CA HIS A 346 -7.13 8.34 9.88
C HIS A 346 -7.68 8.80 11.23
N ALA A 347 -8.45 7.96 11.92
CA ALA A 347 -8.98 8.31 13.23
C ALA A 347 -7.87 8.67 14.23
N PHE A 348 -6.79 7.90 14.28
CA PHE A 348 -5.64 8.18 15.15
C PHE A 348 -4.85 9.42 14.73
N TRP A 349 -4.87 9.76 13.44
CA TRP A 349 -4.30 11.01 12.94
C TRP A 349 -5.02 12.21 13.56
N ASP A 350 -6.34 12.24 13.46
CA ASP A 350 -7.20 13.33 13.96
C ASP A 350 -7.42 13.30 15.48
N MET A 351 -7.09 12.19 16.13
CA MET A 351 -7.39 12.00 17.54
C MET A 351 -6.58 12.95 18.43
N PRO A 352 -7.25 13.76 19.27
CA PRO A 352 -6.58 14.57 20.28
C PRO A 352 -6.17 13.66 21.44
N LEU A 353 -4.96 13.10 21.38
CA LEU A 353 -4.43 12.20 22.41
C LEU A 353 -3.84 12.99 23.59
N PRO A 354 -4.32 12.81 24.85
CA PRO A 354 -3.88 13.63 25.98
C PRO A 354 -2.38 13.56 26.32
N LEU A 355 -1.72 12.42 26.08
CA LEU A 355 -0.32 12.19 26.46
C LEU A 355 0.69 12.48 25.34
N ILE A 356 0.27 12.36 24.08
CA ILE A 356 1.15 12.40 22.90
C ILE A 356 0.78 13.54 21.94
N GLY A 357 -0.43 14.12 22.09
CA GLY A 357 -0.93 15.25 21.32
C GLY A 357 -0.77 15.08 19.81
N ASP A 358 -0.44 16.19 19.14
CA ASP A 358 -0.04 16.24 17.73
C ASP A 358 1.48 16.14 17.53
N SER A 359 2.14 15.36 18.40
CA SER A 359 3.59 15.20 18.29
C SER A 359 3.99 14.63 16.92
N ILE A 360 5.14 15.08 16.44
CA ILE A 360 5.76 14.57 15.22
C ILE A 360 6.01 13.05 15.28
N ILE A 361 6.19 12.50 16.49
CA ILE A 361 6.37 11.07 16.74
C ILE A 361 5.09 10.30 16.37
N LYS A 362 3.90 10.78 16.79
CA LYS A 362 2.61 10.19 16.39
C LYS A 362 2.52 10.09 14.87
N VAL A 363 2.81 11.19 14.20
CA VAL A 363 2.80 11.30 12.74
C VAL A 363 3.77 10.30 12.09
N MET A 364 5.03 10.28 12.53
CA MET A 364 6.05 9.39 11.97
C MET A 364 5.67 7.91 12.13
N VAL A 365 5.13 7.52 13.29
CA VAL A 365 4.68 6.13 13.53
C VAL A 365 3.54 5.76 12.59
N LEU A 366 2.54 6.62 12.42
CA LEU A 366 1.43 6.38 11.49
C LEU A 366 1.92 6.28 10.03
N ILE A 367 2.84 7.14 9.60
CA ILE A 367 3.48 7.06 8.28
C ILE A 367 4.21 5.73 8.11
N MET A 368 5.01 5.31 9.09
CA MET A 368 5.75 4.04 9.04
C MET A 368 4.82 2.82 8.93
N ILE A 369 3.74 2.79 9.72
CA ILE A 369 2.74 1.72 9.65
C ILE A 369 2.06 1.72 8.27
N SER A 370 1.64 2.88 7.78
CA SER A 370 0.99 3.02 6.48
C SER A 370 1.88 2.51 5.34
N TRP A 371 3.16 2.89 5.32
CA TRP A 371 4.13 2.42 4.32
C TRP A 371 4.49 0.94 4.45
N LEU A 372 4.49 0.38 5.66
CA LEU A 372 4.65 -1.07 5.84
C LEU A 372 3.55 -1.83 5.10
N PHE A 373 2.29 -1.40 5.21
CA PHE A 373 1.18 -1.97 4.46
C PHE A 373 1.37 -1.85 2.95
N ILE A 374 1.74 -0.66 2.45
CA ILE A 374 2.00 -0.45 1.03
C ILE A 374 3.07 -1.39 0.49
N LEU A 375 4.22 -1.47 1.16
CA LEU A 375 5.35 -2.28 0.70
C LEU A 375 5.02 -3.78 0.69
N VAL A 376 4.28 -4.26 1.70
CA VAL A 376 3.82 -5.65 1.73
C VAL A 376 2.78 -5.90 0.62
N MET A 377 1.88 -4.96 0.35
CA MET A 377 0.90 -5.06 -0.74
C MET A 377 1.55 -4.99 -2.13
N ILE A 378 2.59 -4.18 -2.33
CA ILE A 378 3.39 -4.17 -3.56
C ILE A 378 3.99 -5.57 -3.78
N ASN A 379 4.63 -6.13 -2.76
CA ASN A 379 5.18 -7.48 -2.83
C ASN A 379 4.11 -8.55 -3.15
N SER A 380 2.93 -8.45 -2.51
CA SER A 380 1.81 -9.35 -2.80
C SER A 380 1.31 -9.20 -4.24
N GLY A 381 1.23 -7.97 -4.76
CA GLY A 381 0.89 -7.68 -6.15
C GLY A 381 1.90 -8.25 -7.15
N LEU A 382 3.21 -8.15 -6.87
CA LEU A 382 4.25 -8.77 -7.70
C LEU A 382 4.16 -10.30 -7.68
N LYS A 383 3.89 -10.91 -6.52
CA LYS A 383 3.63 -12.36 -6.41
C LYS A 383 2.38 -12.77 -7.19
N GLN A 384 1.33 -11.94 -7.18
CA GLN A 384 0.10 -12.18 -7.95
C GLN A 384 0.40 -12.23 -9.45
N VAL A 385 1.22 -11.30 -9.95
CA VAL A 385 1.67 -11.31 -11.36
C VAL A 385 2.38 -12.62 -11.69
N THR A 386 3.35 -13.06 -10.88
CA THR A 386 4.07 -14.33 -11.10
C THR A 386 3.14 -15.54 -11.15
N ARG A 387 2.13 -15.60 -10.28
CA ARG A 387 1.18 -16.71 -10.29
C ARG A 387 0.37 -16.75 -11.58
N HIS A 388 -0.05 -15.58 -12.08
CA HIS A 388 -0.84 -15.51 -13.31
C HIS A 388 -0.02 -15.82 -14.56
N SER A 389 1.28 -15.49 -14.59
CA SER A 389 2.16 -15.85 -15.72
C SER A 389 2.45 -17.36 -15.78
N VAL A 390 2.69 -18.01 -14.63
CA VAL A 390 2.94 -19.45 -14.55
C VAL A 390 1.72 -20.28 -14.97
N ILE A 391 0.51 -19.91 -14.54
CA ILE A 391 -0.72 -20.66 -14.87
C ILE A 391 -0.96 -20.69 -16.39
N LYS A 392 -0.68 -19.60 -17.10
CA LYS A 392 -0.87 -19.56 -18.57
C LYS A 392 0.19 -20.34 -19.34
N ALA A 393 1.43 -20.38 -18.84
CA ALA A 393 2.48 -21.22 -19.46
C ALA A 393 2.17 -22.73 -19.35
N SER A 394 1.32 -23.13 -18.40
CA SER A 394 0.91 -24.52 -18.18
C SER A 394 -0.40 -24.95 -18.88
N VAL A 395 -1.08 -24.04 -19.57
CA VAL A 395 -2.29 -24.36 -20.36
C VAL A 395 -1.87 -24.42 -21.85
N PRO A 396 -1.89 -25.59 -22.50
CA PRO A 396 -1.45 -25.76 -23.88
C PRO A 396 -2.32 -25.03 -24.90
#